data_AF-A0A7Y2ZT34-F1
#
_entry.id   AF-A0A7Y2ZT34-F1
#
_cell.length_a   1.000
_cell.length_b   1.000
_cell.length_c   1.000
_cell.angle_alpha   90.00
_cell.angle_beta   90.00
_cell.angle_gamma   90.00
#
_symmetry.space_group_name_H-M   'P 1'
#
loop_
_entity.id
_entity.type
_entity.pdbx_description
1 polymer ?
#
loop_
_entity_poly.entity_id
_entity_poly.type
_entity_poly.pdbx_seq_one_letter_code
_entity_poly.pdbx_strand_id
1 'polypeptide(L)'
;IAMHQNLGFGLALTFLIGLIAAAYSSADSALTSLTTSFSVDFLNIEKLPKKQQKPLRKKVHIGVSLLLILVVIVFNKLDGSVVSNLFKFATFTYGPLLGLFAFGILTEYQIKDKYAWIVGLLSIGISYVITILPESIIGVYQFHWEILPLNGLITFIGLILIRRK
;
A
#
# COMPACT_ATOMS: atom_id res chain seq x y z
N ILE A 1 -15.19 -2.16 22.04
CA ILE A 1 -15.78 -3.50 21.79
C ILE A 1 -15.61 -4.41 23.03
N ALA A 2 -14.40 -4.66 23.56
CA ALA A 2 -14.23 -5.50 24.77
C ALA A 2 -14.63 -4.82 26.11
N MET A 3 -14.32 -3.54 26.30
CA MET A 3 -14.69 -2.79 27.53
C MET A 3 -16.20 -2.50 27.65
N HIS A 4 -16.96 -2.67 26.56
CA HIS A 4 -18.41 -2.43 26.52
C HIS A 4 -19.23 -3.73 26.63
N GLN A 5 -18.59 -4.90 26.70
CA GLN A 5 -19.27 -6.21 26.67
C GLN A 5 -19.31 -6.92 28.03
N ASN A 6 -19.08 -6.20 29.14
CA ASN A 6 -19.17 -6.77 30.49
C ASN A 6 -18.25 -8.00 30.70
N LEU A 7 -17.15 -8.09 29.93
CA LEU A 7 -16.11 -9.09 30.16
C LEU A 7 -15.47 -8.80 31.52
N GLY A 8 -15.40 -9.80 32.39
CA GLY A 8 -14.76 -9.66 33.70
C GLY A 8 -13.36 -9.05 33.58
N PHE A 9 -12.96 -8.28 34.59
CA PHE A 9 -11.76 -7.43 34.58
C PHE A 9 -10.49 -8.13 34.03
N GLY A 10 -10.28 -9.40 34.39
CA GLY A 10 -9.14 -10.19 33.89
C GLY A 10 -9.13 -10.37 32.37
N LEU A 11 -10.28 -10.67 31.76
CA LEU A 11 -10.41 -10.83 30.30
C LEU A 11 -10.22 -9.50 29.57
N ALA A 12 -10.76 -8.41 30.11
CA ALA A 12 -10.59 -7.07 29.53
C ALA A 12 -9.12 -6.65 29.51
N LEU A 13 -8.38 -6.93 30.60
CA LEU A 13 -6.95 -6.62 30.71
C LEU A 13 -6.12 -7.44 29.72
N THR A 14 -6.32 -8.76 29.67
CA THR A 14 -5.62 -9.64 28.73
C THR A 14 -5.90 -9.24 27.27
N PHE A 15 -7.15 -8.90 26.94
CA PHE A 15 -7.51 -8.45 25.60
C PHE A 15 -6.84 -7.13 25.23
N LEU A 16 -6.82 -6.15 26.14
CA LEU A 16 -6.16 -4.86 25.89
C LEU A 16 -4.66 -5.03 25.65
N ILE A 17 -3.99 -5.83 26.49
CA ILE A 17 -2.56 -6.13 26.33
C ILE A 17 -2.32 -6.82 24.98
N GLY A 18 -3.15 -7.80 24.61
CA GLY A 18 -3.06 -8.50 23.33
C GLY A 18 -3.25 -7.57 22.12
N LEU A 19 -4.23 -6.67 22.18
CA LEU A 19 -4.51 -5.69 21.12
C LEU A 19 -3.34 -4.70 20.95
N ILE A 20 -2.80 -4.18 22.06
CA ILE A 20 -1.64 -3.28 22.03
C ILE A 20 -0.41 -4.02 21.49
N ALA A 21 -0.16 -5.26 21.94
CA ALA A 21 0.96 -6.06 21.49
C ALA A 21 0.90 -6.36 19.97
N ALA A 22 -0.28 -6.74 19.46
CA ALA A 22 -0.49 -7.00 18.04
C ALA A 22 -0.30 -5.73 17.18
N ALA A 23 -0.83 -4.60 17.65
CA ALA A 23 -0.67 -3.31 16.98
C ALA A 23 0.80 -2.86 16.95
N TYR A 24 1.51 -2.98 18.08
CA TYR A 24 2.91 -2.60 18.20
C TYR A 24 3.82 -3.48 17.34
N SER A 25 3.60 -4.79 17.33
CA SER A 25 4.36 -5.73 16.49
C SER A 25 4.17 -5.45 14.98
N SER A 26 2.95 -5.12 14.57
CA SER A 26 2.66 -4.76 13.17
C SER A 26 3.34 -3.44 12.77
N ALA A 27 3.28 -2.44 13.65
CA ALA A 27 3.91 -1.14 13.42
C ALA A 27 5.44 -1.22 13.35
N ASP A 28 6.06 -1.97 14.26
CA ASP A 28 7.51 -2.17 14.29
C ASP A 28 8.02 -2.88 13.02
N SER A 29 7.30 -3.92 12.59
CA SER A 29 7.61 -4.64 11.35
C SER A 29 7.52 -3.73 10.12
N ALA A 30 6.46 -2.91 10.02
CA ALA A 30 6.28 -1.98 8.92
C ALA A 30 7.38 -0.91 8.88
N LEU A 31 7.73 -0.34 10.04
CA LEU A 31 8.76 0.68 10.19
C LEU A 31 10.15 0.11 9.84
N THR A 32 10.45 -1.11 10.28
CA THR A 32 11.69 -1.81 9.94
C THR A 32 11.79 -2.15 8.46
N SER A 33 10.71 -2.64 7.86
CA SER A 33 10.64 -2.92 6.42
C SER A 33 10.87 -1.66 5.59
N LEU A 34 10.15 -0.57 5.91
CA LEU A 34 10.29 0.71 5.19
C LEU A 34 11.69 1.32 5.37
N THR A 35 12.24 1.28 6.58
CA THR A 35 13.63 1.70 6.84
C THR A 35 14.62 0.90 5.99
N THR A 36 14.42 -0.41 5.88
CA THR A 36 15.31 -1.31 5.15
C THR A 36 15.21 -1.07 3.65
N SER A 37 14.00 -1.08 3.09
CA SER A 37 13.77 -0.80 1.67
C SER A 37 14.28 0.59 1.29
N PHE A 38 14.04 1.63 2.10
CA PHE A 38 14.59 2.96 1.81
C PHE A 38 16.13 2.97 1.85
N SER A 39 16.73 2.32 2.85
CA SER A 39 18.19 2.29 2.97
C SER A 39 18.86 1.51 1.84
N VAL A 40 18.27 0.40 1.40
CA VAL A 40 18.86 -0.48 0.37
C VAL A 40 18.50 0.01 -1.03
N ASP A 41 17.21 0.22 -1.31
CA ASP A 41 16.72 0.49 -2.66
C ASP A 41 17.01 1.92 -3.12
N PHE A 42 16.88 2.90 -2.20
CA PHE A 42 17.09 4.32 -2.54
C PHE A 42 18.50 4.81 -2.22
N LEU A 43 19.03 4.50 -1.03
CA LEU A 43 20.36 4.98 -0.62
C LEU A 43 21.50 4.04 -1.01
N ASN A 44 21.19 2.84 -1.51
CA ASN A 44 22.18 1.82 -1.89
C ASN A 44 23.24 1.58 -0.80
N ILE A 45 22.79 1.57 0.47
CA ILE A 45 23.65 1.61 1.66
C ILE A 45 24.66 0.47 1.71
N GLU A 46 24.38 -0.65 1.05
CA GLU A 46 25.25 -1.83 1.01
C GLU A 46 26.56 -1.55 0.28
N LYS A 47 26.56 -0.58 -0.65
CA LYS A 47 27.77 -0.14 -1.37
C LYS A 47 28.65 0.80 -0.54
N LEU A 48 28.16 1.30 0.59
CA LEU A 48 28.91 2.20 1.46
C LEU A 48 29.84 1.43 2.42
N PRO A 49 30.94 2.04 2.90
CA PRO A 49 31.80 1.42 3.91
C PRO A 49 31.03 1.00 5.16
N LYS A 50 31.30 -0.19 5.70
CA LYS A 50 30.59 -0.76 6.88
C LYS A 50 30.46 0.21 8.06
N LYS A 51 31.46 1.07 8.27
CA LYS A 51 31.47 2.10 9.34
C LYS A 51 30.37 3.17 9.16
N GLN A 52 29.96 3.46 7.92
CA GLN A 52 28.97 4.49 7.59
C GLN A 52 27.54 3.93 7.51
N GLN A 53 27.38 2.61 7.32
CA GLN A 53 26.06 1.99 7.17
C GLN A 53 25.20 2.11 8.44
N LYS A 54 25.73 1.70 9.60
CA LYS A 54 24.98 1.73 10.87
C LYS A 54 24.47 3.14 11.26
N PRO A 55 25.29 4.22 11.25
CA PRO A 55 24.79 5.55 11.58
C PRO A 55 23.78 6.06 10.56
N LEU A 56 23.95 5.74 9.26
CA LEU A 56 22.98 6.13 8.24
C LEU A 56 21.64 5.42 8.41
N ARG A 57 21.63 4.10 8.66
CA ARG A 57 20.38 3.34 8.96
C ARG A 57 19.63 3.93 10.15
N LYS A 58 20.33 4.33 11.21
CA LYS A 58 19.71 4.99 12.38
C LYS A 58 19.05 6.31 12.01
N LYS A 59 19.70 7.14 11.18
CA LYS A 59 19.13 8.40 10.70
C LYS A 59 17.89 8.17 9.85
N VAL A 60 17.95 7.20 8.92
CA VAL A 60 16.79 6.81 8.10
C VAL A 60 15.66 6.31 8.98
N HIS A 61 15.93 5.43 9.94
CA HIS A 61 14.93 4.88 10.85
C HIS A 61 14.18 5.99 11.59
N ILE A 62 14.90 6.96 12.17
CA ILE A 62 14.28 8.12 12.84
C ILE A 62 13.42 8.93 11.85
N GLY A 63 13.93 9.17 10.63
CA GLY A 63 13.19 9.87 9.59
C GLY A 63 11.90 9.16 9.19
N VAL A 64 11.95 7.84 9.03
CA VAL A 64 10.79 6.99 8.72
C VAL A 64 9.80 6.96 9.88
N SER A 65 10.25 6.91 11.14
CA SER A 65 9.38 7.01 12.32
C SER A 65 8.61 8.33 12.34
N LEU A 66 9.29 9.45 12.09
CA LEU A 66 8.65 10.77 12.03
C LEU A 66 7.66 10.88 10.86
N LEU A 67 8.03 10.34 9.70
CA LEU A 67 7.15 10.28 8.54
C LEU A 67 5.88 9.47 8.84
N LEU A 68 5.99 8.31 9.48
CA LEU A 68 4.84 7.50 9.86
C LEU A 68 3.90 8.24 10.83
N ILE A 69 4.46 8.94 11.83
CA ILE A 69 3.65 9.77 12.73
C ILE A 69 2.88 10.84 11.95
N LEU A 70 3.55 11.52 11.01
CA LEU A 70 2.91 12.53 10.17
C LEU A 70 1.78 11.93 9.32
N VAL A 71 2.02 10.78 8.68
CA VAL A 71 1.00 10.07 7.89
C VAL A 71 -0.20 9.72 8.76
N VAL A 72 0.00 9.18 9.97
CA VAL A 72 -1.10 8.86 10.90
C VAL A 72 -1.90 10.11 11.26
N ILE A 73 -1.25 11.23 11.54
CA ILE A 73 -1.93 12.51 11.84
C ILE A 73 -2.77 12.98 10.64
N VAL A 74 -2.23 12.87 9.42
CA VAL A 74 -2.97 13.24 8.20
C VAL A 74 -4.20 12.34 8.04
N PHE A 75 -4.03 11.02 8.13
CA PHE A 75 -5.15 10.07 8.00
C PHE A 75 -6.22 10.23 9.08
N ASN A 76 -5.84 10.66 10.29
CA ASN A 76 -6.79 10.96 11.36
C ASN A 76 -7.60 12.24 11.11
N LYS A 77 -7.08 13.17 10.31
CA LYS A 77 -7.77 14.41 9.92
C LYS A 77 -8.63 14.27 8.67
N LEU A 78 -8.48 13.18 7.92
CA LEU A 78 -9.33 12.91 6.75
C LEU A 78 -10.73 12.49 7.21
N ASP A 79 -11.74 12.94 6.49
CA ASP A 79 -13.12 12.51 6.73
C ASP A 79 -13.28 11.00 6.49
N GLY A 80 -14.17 10.38 7.27
CA GLY A 80 -14.41 8.93 7.22
C GLY A 80 -13.49 8.13 8.16
N SER A 81 -13.64 6.80 8.15
CA SER A 81 -12.82 5.94 9.00
C SER A 81 -11.41 5.80 8.42
N VAL A 82 -10.40 5.78 9.29
CA VAL A 82 -8.99 5.55 8.91
C VAL A 82 -8.84 4.28 8.07
N VAL A 83 -9.59 3.24 8.43
CA VAL A 83 -9.62 1.95 7.70
C VAL A 83 -10.16 2.13 6.29
N SER A 84 -11.29 2.84 6.11
CA SER A 84 -11.87 3.07 4.79
C SER A 84 -10.93 3.89 3.90
N ASN A 85 -10.33 4.95 4.45
CA ASN A 85 -9.35 5.76 3.73
C ASN A 85 -8.13 4.93 3.33
N LEU A 86 -7.59 4.10 4.24
CA LEU A 86 -6.50 3.19 3.95
C LEU A 86 -6.83 2.25 2.77
N PHE A 87 -8.01 1.61 2.81
CA PHE A 87 -8.45 0.74 1.71
C PHE A 87 -8.62 1.52 0.40
N LYS A 88 -9.20 2.72 0.44
CA LYS A 88 -9.36 3.57 -0.75
C LYS A 88 -8.01 3.85 -1.42
N PHE A 89 -7.01 4.29 -0.65
CA PHE A 89 -5.67 4.54 -1.19
C PHE A 89 -5.00 3.25 -1.68
N ALA A 90 -5.08 2.16 -0.90
CA ALA A 90 -4.52 0.86 -1.28
C ALA A 90 -5.14 0.32 -2.57
N THR A 91 -6.44 0.48 -2.77
CA THR A 91 -7.14 0.04 -3.98
C THR A 91 -6.57 0.68 -5.25
N PHE A 92 -6.25 1.98 -5.22
CA PHE A 92 -5.68 2.67 -6.37
C PHE A 92 -4.18 2.39 -6.57
N THR A 93 -3.39 2.26 -5.48
CA THR A 93 -1.94 2.07 -5.58
C THR A 93 -1.53 0.62 -5.77
N TYR A 94 -2.24 -0.33 -5.14
CA TYR A 94 -1.96 -1.76 -5.24
C TYR A 94 -2.59 -2.38 -6.49
N GLY A 95 -3.56 -1.73 -7.12
CA GLY A 95 -4.14 -2.18 -8.39
C GLY A 95 -3.07 -2.40 -9.47
N PRO A 96 -2.24 -1.40 -9.81
CA PRO A 96 -1.18 -1.60 -10.79
C PRO A 96 -0.13 -2.63 -10.38
N LEU A 97 0.22 -2.68 -9.09
CA LEU A 97 1.13 -3.69 -8.58
C LEU A 97 0.56 -5.10 -8.77
N LEU A 98 -0.72 -5.30 -8.46
CA LEU A 98 -1.42 -6.55 -8.67
C LEU A 98 -1.38 -6.96 -10.15
N GLY A 99 -1.62 -6.02 -11.08
CA GLY A 99 -1.54 -6.29 -12.51
C GLY A 99 -0.13 -6.65 -13.00
N LEU A 100 0.90 -5.94 -12.51
CA LEU A 100 2.31 -6.23 -12.80
C LEU A 100 2.72 -7.62 -12.28
N PHE A 101 2.39 -7.94 -11.03
CA PHE A 101 2.69 -9.24 -10.43
C PHE A 101 1.92 -10.38 -11.11
N ALA A 102 0.62 -10.19 -11.38
CA ALA A 102 -0.17 -11.19 -12.09
C ALA A 102 0.37 -11.45 -13.50
N PHE A 103 0.78 -10.40 -14.23
CA PHE A 103 1.38 -10.54 -15.55
C PHE A 103 2.70 -11.32 -15.50
N GLY A 104 3.58 -11.00 -14.55
CA GLY A 104 4.86 -11.71 -14.38
C GLY A 104 4.73 -13.16 -13.93
N ILE A 105 3.67 -13.51 -13.19
CA ILE A 105 3.43 -14.89 -12.73
C ILE A 105 2.69 -15.72 -13.78
N LEU A 106 1.71 -15.14 -14.47
CA LEU A 106 0.81 -15.87 -15.38
C LEU A 106 1.28 -15.88 -16.83
N THR A 107 2.27 -15.06 -17.20
CA THR A 107 2.75 -14.97 -18.58
C THR A 107 4.27 -14.98 -18.64
N GLU A 108 4.82 -15.54 -19.73
CA GLU A 108 6.26 -15.52 -20.02
C GLU A 108 6.67 -14.35 -20.93
N TYR A 109 5.73 -13.47 -21.25
CA TYR A 109 5.96 -12.38 -22.20
C TYR A 109 6.88 -11.31 -21.61
N GLN A 110 7.86 -10.88 -22.41
CA GLN A 110 8.69 -9.74 -22.04
C GLN A 110 7.97 -8.43 -22.40
N ILE A 111 7.97 -7.47 -21.48
CA ILE A 111 7.43 -6.13 -21.72
C ILE A 111 8.54 -5.15 -22.08
N LYS A 112 8.16 -4.00 -22.63
CA LYS A 112 9.07 -2.85 -22.72
C LYS A 112 9.08 -2.11 -21.38
N ASP A 113 10.03 -2.42 -20.49
CA ASP A 113 10.13 -1.88 -19.11
C ASP A 113 9.96 -0.36 -19.02
N LYS A 114 10.49 0.38 -20.01
CA LYS A 114 10.37 1.85 -20.08
C LYS A 114 8.93 2.37 -20.12
N TYR A 115 7.95 1.55 -20.49
CA TYR A 115 6.53 1.93 -20.54
C TYR A 115 5.72 1.39 -19.36
N ALA A 116 6.28 0.53 -18.50
CA ALA A 116 5.54 -0.08 -17.39
C ALA A 116 5.00 0.98 -16.40
N TRP A 117 5.80 2.01 -16.09
CA TRP A 117 5.35 3.11 -15.23
C TRP A 117 4.22 3.94 -15.87
N ILE A 118 4.22 4.10 -17.21
CA ILE A 118 3.14 4.79 -17.93
C ILE A 118 1.85 3.98 -17.85
N VAL A 119 1.92 2.66 -18.05
CA VAL A 119 0.76 1.77 -17.92
C VAL A 119 0.18 1.84 -16.51
N GLY A 120 1.01 1.84 -15.46
CA GLY A 120 0.54 1.99 -14.08
C GLY A 120 -0.18 3.31 -13.83
N LEU A 121 0.37 4.44 -14.30
CA LEU A 121 -0.28 5.75 -14.17
C LEU A 121 -1.59 5.83 -14.96
N LEU A 122 -1.61 5.29 -16.19
CA LEU A 122 -2.83 5.22 -17.00
C LEU A 122 -3.89 4.36 -16.33
N SER A 123 -3.50 3.24 -15.71
CA SER A 123 -4.44 2.37 -15.00
C SER A 123 -5.10 3.07 -13.81
N ILE A 124 -4.32 3.82 -13.03
CA ILE A 124 -4.86 4.67 -11.94
C ILE A 124 -5.83 5.71 -12.52
N GLY A 125 -5.43 6.40 -13.58
CA GLY A 125 -6.26 7.43 -14.23
C GLY A 125 -7.58 6.86 -14.77
N ILE A 126 -7.53 5.76 -15.50
CA ILE A 126 -8.72 5.09 -16.06
C ILE A 126 -9.61 4.60 -14.92
N SER A 127 -9.05 3.94 -13.90
CA SER A 127 -9.81 3.45 -12.75
C SER A 127 -10.47 4.58 -11.96
N TYR A 128 -9.80 5.73 -11.84
CA TYR A 128 -10.36 6.92 -11.20
C TYR A 128 -11.50 7.52 -12.03
N VAL A 129 -11.34 7.62 -13.35
CA VAL A 129 -12.42 8.05 -14.26
C VAL A 129 -13.64 7.13 -14.12
N ILE A 130 -13.43 5.82 -14.03
CA ILE A 130 -14.51 4.85 -13.81
C ILE A 130 -15.27 5.13 -12.52
N THR A 131 -14.58 5.50 -11.43
CA THR A 131 -15.26 5.82 -10.15
C THR A 131 -16.09 7.10 -10.16
N ILE A 132 -15.86 8.02 -11.10
CA ILE A 132 -16.58 9.29 -11.19
C ILE A 132 -17.60 9.34 -12.34
N LEU A 133 -17.69 8.27 -13.15
CA LEU A 133 -18.63 8.21 -14.26
C LEU A 133 -20.07 8.22 -13.73
N PRO A 134 -20.99 8.96 -14.38
CA PRO A 134 -22.37 9.06 -13.94
C PRO A 134 -23.11 7.73 -14.11
N GLU A 135 -24.16 7.55 -13.31
CA GLU A 135 -25.04 6.37 -13.36
C GLU A 135 -25.67 6.16 -14.74
N SER A 136 -25.79 7.22 -15.55
CA SER A 136 -26.26 7.13 -16.93
C SER A 136 -25.34 6.31 -17.85
N ILE A 137 -24.06 6.12 -17.48
CA ILE A 137 -23.06 5.39 -18.26
C ILE A 137 -22.74 4.02 -17.65
N ILE A 138 -22.64 3.94 -16.31
CA ILE A 138 -22.24 2.71 -15.59
C ILE A 138 -23.44 1.95 -14.99
N GLY A 139 -24.62 2.58 -14.95
CA GLY A 139 -25.78 2.09 -14.19
C GLY A 139 -25.69 2.47 -12.71
N VAL A 140 -26.55 1.87 -11.89
CA VAL A 140 -26.69 2.17 -10.44
C VAL A 140 -25.54 1.57 -9.61
N TYR A 141 -24.59 0.86 -10.24
CA TYR A 141 -23.52 0.17 -9.54
C TYR A 141 -22.39 1.14 -9.16
N GLN A 142 -22.13 1.27 -7.85
CA GLN A 142 -21.04 2.08 -7.34
C GLN A 142 -19.84 1.20 -6.97
N PHE A 143 -18.75 1.40 -7.69
CA PHE A 143 -17.49 0.72 -7.41
C PHE A 143 -16.84 1.27 -6.14
N HIS A 144 -16.50 0.39 -5.19
CA HIS A 144 -15.82 0.75 -3.94
C HIS A 144 -14.43 0.12 -3.91
N TRP A 145 -14.33 -1.12 -3.42
CA TRP A 145 -13.06 -1.85 -3.29
C TRP A 145 -12.78 -2.74 -4.49
N GLU A 146 -13.82 -3.01 -5.29
CA GLU A 146 -13.78 -3.78 -6.54
C GLU A 146 -12.95 -3.07 -7.62
N ILE A 147 -12.66 -1.77 -7.43
CA ILE A 147 -11.68 -1.06 -8.25
C ILE A 147 -10.30 -1.71 -8.18
N LEU A 148 -9.94 -2.41 -7.08
CA LEU A 148 -8.62 -3.02 -6.95
C LEU A 148 -8.37 -4.08 -8.03
N PRO A 149 -9.21 -5.13 -8.16
CA PRO A 149 -9.05 -6.11 -9.23
C PRO A 149 -9.29 -5.50 -10.61
N LEU A 150 -10.17 -4.51 -10.76
CA LEU A 150 -10.39 -3.82 -12.04
C LEU A 150 -9.13 -3.06 -12.50
N ASN A 151 -8.49 -2.31 -11.61
CA ASN A 151 -7.25 -1.60 -11.85
C ASN A 151 -6.09 -2.59 -12.14
N GLY A 152 -6.05 -3.72 -11.43
CA GLY A 152 -5.14 -4.82 -11.75
C GLY A 152 -5.34 -5.37 -13.16
N LEU A 153 -6.58 -5.58 -13.58
CA LEU A 153 -6.91 -6.05 -14.91
C LEU A 153 -6.54 -5.03 -16.00
N ILE A 154 -6.85 -3.75 -15.79
CA ILE A 154 -6.48 -2.67 -16.72
C ILE A 154 -4.96 -2.62 -16.89
N THR A 155 -4.21 -2.74 -15.79
CA THR A 155 -2.74 -2.81 -15.84
C THR A 155 -2.27 -4.04 -16.61
N PHE A 156 -2.81 -5.22 -16.31
CA PHE A 156 -2.45 -6.46 -17.00
C PHE A 156 -2.68 -6.37 -18.52
N ILE A 157 -3.82 -5.83 -18.95
CA ILE A 157 -4.13 -5.60 -20.37
C ILE A 157 -3.16 -4.58 -20.97
N GLY A 158 -2.87 -3.49 -20.27
CA GLY A 158 -1.90 -2.49 -20.70
C GLY A 158 -0.50 -3.07 -20.91
N LEU A 159 -0.09 -4.01 -20.05
CA LEU A 159 1.19 -4.74 -20.18
C LEU A 159 1.21 -5.65 -21.41
N ILE A 160 0.11 -6.33 -21.73
CA ILE A 160 -0.02 -7.12 -22.97
C ILE A 160 0.19 -6.22 -24.20
N LEU A 161 -0.37 -5.02 -24.20
CA LEU A 161 -0.26 -4.09 -25.34
C LEU A 161 1.18 -3.60 -25.57
N ILE A 162 1.99 -3.48 -24.52
CA ILE A 162 3.39 -3.06 -24.62
C ILE A 162 4.38 -4.22 -24.70
N ARG A 163 3.90 -5.45 -24.87
CA ARG A 163 4.76 -6.64 -24.98
C ARG A 163 5.74 -6.48 -26.14
N ARG A 164 6.96 -6.98 -25.95
CA ARG A 164 7.94 -7.19 -27.02
C ARG A 164 7.55 -8.47 -27.77
N LYS A 165 7.80 -8.48 -29.07
CA LYS A 165 7.75 -9.72 -29.86
C LYS A 165 8.96 -10.58 -29.51
#